data_AF-A0AAU7RFB6-F1
#
_entry.id   AF-A0AAU7RFB6-F1
#
_cell.length_a   1.000
_cell.length_b   1.000
_cell.length_c   1.000
_cell.angle_alpha   90.00
_cell.angle_beta   90.00
_cell.angle_gamma   90.00
#
_symmetry.space_group_name_H-M   'P 1'
#
loop_
_entity.id
_entity.type
_entity.pdbx_description
1 polymer ?
#
loop_
_entity_poly.entity_id
_entity_poly.type
_entity_poly.pdbx_seq_one_letter_code
_entity_poly.pdbx_strand_id
1 'polypeptide(L)' 'MYAWIFRNLPGPLWVRILTSVVLVAVAVILMIEFLFPWVSQFTTLTDSTIGSVQQP' A
#
# COMPACT_ATOMS: atom_id res chain seq x y z
N MET A 1 1.01 22.63 23.52
CA MET A 1 1.64 22.80 22.20
C MET A 1 1.78 21.52 21.35
N TYR A 2 1.36 20.33 21.78
CA TYR A 2 1.10 19.18 20.86
C TYR A 2 -0.39 18.78 20.80
N ALA A 3 -1.23 19.41 21.63
CA ALA A 3 -2.64 19.06 21.79
C ALA A 3 -3.56 19.53 20.64
N TRP A 4 -3.06 20.30 19.66
CA TRP A 4 -3.90 20.82 18.59
C TRP A 4 -4.15 19.79 17.48
N ILE A 5 -3.13 18.99 17.10
CA ILE A 5 -3.28 17.86 16.17
C ILE A 5 -4.22 16.79 16.76
N PHE A 6 -4.27 16.67 18.09
CA PHE A 6 -5.18 15.75 18.76
C PHE A 6 -6.62 16.27 18.90
N ARG A 7 -6.93 17.49 18.47
CA ARG A 7 -8.27 18.08 18.57
C ARG A 7 -9.09 18.02 17.27
N ASN A 8 -8.45 17.84 16.10
CA ASN A 8 -9.11 17.89 14.79
C ASN A 8 -9.62 16.56 14.25
N LEU A 9 -9.36 15.44 14.92
CA LEU A 9 -9.97 14.16 14.55
C LEU A 9 -11.20 13.92 15.45
N PRO A 10 -12.42 13.95 14.90
CA PRO A 10 -13.63 13.72 15.69
C PRO A 10 -13.68 12.26 16.13
N GLY A 11 -13.64 12.04 17.45
CA GLY A 11 -13.87 10.72 18.04
C GLY A 11 -12.89 10.34 19.15
N PRO A 12 -13.26 9.36 20.00
CA PRO A 12 -12.40 8.82 21.05
C PRO A 12 -11.10 8.25 20.47
N LEU A 13 -10.06 8.13 21.32
CA LEU A 13 -8.72 7.68 20.93
C LEU A 13 -8.72 6.42 20.03
N TRP A 14 -9.62 5.47 20.31
CA TRP A 14 -9.82 4.26 19.52
C TRP A 14 -10.25 4.50 18.07
N VAL A 15 -11.13 5.47 17.81
CA VAL A 15 -11.56 5.81 16.45
C VAL A 15 -10.38 6.31 15.62
N ARG A 16 -9.49 7.08 16.24
CA ARG A 16 -8.31 7.62 15.56
C ARG A 16 -7.29 6.56 15.22
N ILE A 17 -7.09 5.61 16.13
CA ILE A 17 -6.27 4.42 15.86
C ILE A 17 -6.88 3.66 14.69
N LEU A 18 -8.18 3.36 14.74
CA LEU A 18 -8.87 2.62 13.68
C LEU A 18 -8.74 3.34 12.33
N THR A 19 -9.00 4.64 12.26
CA THR A 19 -8.86 5.43 11.03
C THR A 19 -7.43 5.43 10.51
N SER A 20 -6.42 5.55 11.39
CA SER A 20 -5.01 5.49 10.97
C SER A 20 -4.64 4.11 10.41
N VAL A 21 -5.10 3.04 11.04
CA VAL A 21 -4.89 1.66 10.57
C VAL A 21 -5.56 1.44 9.22
N VAL A 22 -6.79 1.94 9.05
CA VAL A 22 -7.51 1.87 7.77
C VAL A 22 -6.77 2.64 6.68
N LEU A 23 -6.28 3.85 6.97
CA LEU A 23 -5.49 4.62 5.99
C LEU A 23 -4.23 3.88 5.55
N VAL A 24 -3.51 3.28 6.50
CA VAL A 24 -2.32 2.47 6.20
C VAL A 24 -2.69 1.24 5.38
N ALA A 25 -3.76 0.53 5.75
CA ALA A 25 -4.24 -0.63 5.01
C ALA A 25 -4.62 -0.26 3.57
N VAL A 26 -5.34 0.86 3.38
CA VAL A 26 -5.69 1.38 2.05
C VAL A 26 -4.44 1.74 1.25
N ALA A 27 -3.45 2.39 1.86
CA ALA A 27 -2.19 2.72 1.19
C ALA A 27 -1.44 1.44 0.75
N VAL A 28 -1.39 0.42 1.60
CA VAL A 28 -0.76 -0.88 1.27
C VAL A 28 -1.51 -1.57 0.14
N ILE A 29 -2.85 -1.61 0.18
CA ILE A 29 -3.68 -2.19 -0.89
C ILE A 29 -3.43 -1.46 -2.20
N LEU A 30 -3.40 -0.12 -2.19
CA LEU A 30 -3.10 0.67 -3.38
C LEU A 30 -1.68 0.38 -3.90
N MET A 31 -0.68 0.22 -3.04
CA MET A 31 0.64 -0.18 -3.50
C MET A 31 0.62 -1.57 -4.13
N ILE A 32 -0.05 -2.55 -3.54
CA ILE A 32 -0.13 -3.91 -4.10
C ILE A 32 -0.88 -3.93 -5.43
N GLU A 33 -2.05 -3.29 -5.51
CA GLU A 33 -2.91 -3.33 -6.70
C GLU A 33 -2.43 -2.40 -7.82
N PHE A 34 -1.74 -1.30 -7.49
CA PHE A 34 -1.35 -0.28 -8.48
C PHE A 34 0.16 -0.16 -8.65
N LEU A 35 0.91 -0.08 -7.56
CA LEU A 35 2.36 0.11 -7.64
C LEU A 35 3.07 -1.14 -8.15
N PHE A 36 2.68 -2.34 -7.72
CA PHE A 36 3.31 -3.57 -8.22
C PHE A 36 3.11 -3.75 -9.73
N PRO A 37 1.90 -3.64 -10.31
CA PRO A 37 1.72 -3.71 -11.76
C PRO A 37 2.42 -2.59 -12.52
N TRP A 38 2.56 -1.40 -11.93
CA TRP A 38 3.32 -0.32 -12.54
C TRP A 38 4.83 -0.62 -12.55
N VAL A 39 5.39 -1.11 -11.43
CA VAL A 39 6.81 -1.45 -11.31
C VAL A 39 7.17 -2.69 -12.14
N SER A 40 6.27 -3.65 -12.30
CA SER A 40 6.50 -4.84 -13.13
C SER A 40 6.72 -4.50 -14.61
N GLN A 41 6.27 -3.33 -15.08
CA GLN A 41 6.60 -2.86 -16.43
C GLN A 41 8.08 -2.52 -16.62
N PHE A 42 8.77 -2.20 -15.52
CA PHE A 42 10.18 -1.79 -15.53
C PHE A 42 11.11 -2.90 -15.03
N THR A 43 10.56 -3.98 -14.46
CA THR A 43 11.34 -5.03 -13.80
C THR A 43 10.80 -6.41 -14.14
N THR A 44 11.68 -7.33 -14.55
CA THR A 44 11.34 -8.73 -14.85
C THR A 44 11.30 -9.62 -13.60
N LEU A 45 11.28 -9.03 -12.40
CA LEU A 45 11.33 -9.75 -11.12
C LEU A 45 10.12 -10.66 -10.88
N THR A 46 9.05 -10.45 -11.64
CA THR A 46 7.78 -11.17 -11.52
C THR A 46 7.50 -12.11 -12.70
N ASP A 47 8.42 -12.19 -13.67
CA ASP A 47 8.30 -13.09 -14.82
C ASP A 47 8.54 -14.55 -14.43
N SER A 48 7.77 -15.45 -15.04
CA SER A 48 7.89 -16.90 -14.81
C SER A 48 9.04 -17.50 -15.62
N THR A 49 10.08 -17.99 -14.94
CA THR A 49 11.25 -18.64 -15.57
C THR A 49 10.94 -20.01 -16.20
N ILE A 50 9.82 -20.64 -15.82
CA ILE A 50 9.38 -21.91 -16.41
C ILE A 50 8.28 -21.60 -17.43
N GLY A 51 8.62 -21.63 -18.71
CA GLY A 51 7.72 -21.27 -19.82
C GLY A 51 8.16 -20.05 -20.63
N SER A 52 9.16 -19.29 -20.16
CA SER A 52 9.96 -18.40 -21.01
C SER A 52 10.87 -19.25 -21.89
N VAL A 53 10.26 -20.08 -22.73
CA VAL A 53 10.95 -20.83 -23.77
C VAL A 53 11.43 -19.76 -24.75
N GLN A 54 12.65 -19.28 -24.52
CA GLN A 54 13.52 -18.93 -25.62
C GLN A 54 13.56 -20.19 -26.49
N GLN A 55 12.62 -20.27 -27.44
CA GLN A 55 12.71 -21.19 -28.56
C GLN A 55 14.09 -20.92 -29.20
N PRO A 56 14.82 -21.98 -29.54
CA PRO A 56 16.26 -21.93 -29.83
C PRO A 56 16.66 -20.83 -30.82
#